data_AF-A0A538K6G6-F1
#
_entry.id   AF-A0A538K6G6-F1
#
_cell.length_a   1.000
_cell.length_b   1.000
_cell.length_c   1.000
_cell.angle_alpha   90.00
_cell.angle_beta   90.00
_cell.angle_gamma   90.00
#
_symmetry.space_group_name_H-M   'P 1'
#
loop_
_entity.id
_entity.type
_entity.pdbx_description
1 polymer ?
#
loop_
_entity_poly.entity_id
_entity_poly.type
_entity_poly.pdbx_seq_one_letter_code
_entity_poly.pdbx_strand_id
1 'polypeptide(L)'
;MCDAELRRAIEARDPERVSRAAGALLEHIADRLSWTRGMSIVRGRGDGSLGDRWPSVANALRKTDADEIGEQVTRSPVFRKLVAPQDDGQPRSVSTVEATRFGKAVLTLLGHTRCAGCGEWWSASPPGASRWTCRCRSLVVASRPNTR
;
A
#
# COMPACT_ATOMS: atom_id res chain seq x y z
N MET A 1 5.74 12.55 4.76
CA MET A 1 6.87 13.09 3.98
C MET A 1 7.02 12.46 2.58
N CYS A 2 6.22 11.47 2.15
CA CYS A 2 6.46 10.77 0.88
C CYS A 2 5.31 10.91 -0.16
N ASP A 3 4.14 11.38 0.25
CA ASP A 3 2.99 11.56 -0.64
C ASP A 3 3.10 12.81 -1.51
N ALA A 4 3.67 13.90 -0.96
CA ALA A 4 3.91 15.14 -1.72
C ALA A 4 4.90 14.94 -2.89
N GLU A 5 5.96 14.15 -2.68
CA GLU A 5 6.92 13.82 -3.74
C GLU A 5 6.25 13.02 -4.86
N LEU A 6 5.46 12.01 -4.51
CA LEU A 6 4.72 11.21 -5.48
C LEU A 6 3.72 12.07 -6.28
N ARG A 7 2.99 12.99 -5.64
CA ARG A 7 2.09 13.93 -6.35
C ARG A 7 2.84 14.79 -7.35
N ARG A 8 3.97 15.39 -6.95
CA ARG A 8 4.81 16.19 -7.85
C ARG A 8 5.35 15.38 -9.02
N ALA A 9 5.76 14.13 -8.78
CA ALA A 9 6.24 13.24 -9.84
C ALA A 9 5.13 12.90 -10.86
N ILE A 10 3.91 12.67 -10.39
CA ILE A 10 2.73 12.44 -11.24
C ILE A 10 2.42 13.67 -12.09
N GLU A 11 2.44 14.86 -11.50
CA GLU A 11 2.22 16.13 -12.21
C GLU A 11 3.29 16.37 -13.28
N ALA A 12 4.55 16.08 -12.95
CA ALA A 12 5.69 16.18 -13.87
C ALA A 12 5.70 15.11 -14.97
N ARG A 13 4.82 14.10 -14.91
CA ARG A 13 4.72 12.98 -15.86
C ARG A 13 6.04 12.21 -16.04
N ASP A 14 6.84 12.14 -14.99
CA ASP A 14 8.14 11.45 -14.98
C ASP A 14 7.96 10.00 -14.47
N PRO A 15 7.97 8.98 -15.36
CA PRO A 15 7.69 7.60 -14.98
C PRO A 15 8.69 7.03 -13.97
N GLU A 16 9.96 7.44 -14.02
CA GLU A 16 11.00 6.95 -13.12
C GLU A 16 10.81 7.54 -11.73
N ARG A 17 10.61 8.86 -11.63
CA ARG A 17 10.31 9.51 -10.35
C ARG A 17 9.02 8.99 -9.74
N VAL A 18 7.98 8.76 -10.55
CA VAL A 18 6.73 8.19 -10.07
C VAL A 18 6.95 6.78 -9.54
N SER A 19 7.64 5.92 -10.28
CA SER A 19 7.89 4.53 -9.86
C SER A 19 8.70 4.47 -8.56
N ARG A 20 9.74 5.30 -8.45
CA ARG A 20 10.59 5.39 -7.26
C ARG A 20 9.83 5.93 -6.04
N ALA A 21 9.13 7.05 -6.19
CA ALA A 21 8.37 7.65 -5.10
C ALA A 21 7.20 6.76 -4.66
N ALA A 22 6.52 6.11 -5.60
CA ALA A 22 5.45 5.15 -5.32
C ALA A 22 5.99 3.91 -4.61
N GLY A 23 7.14 3.38 -5.05
CA GLY A 23 7.81 2.26 -4.38
C GLY A 23 8.19 2.58 -2.93
N ALA A 24 8.82 3.73 -2.69
CA ALA A 24 9.18 4.17 -1.34
C ALA A 24 7.96 4.38 -0.43
N LEU A 25 6.89 4.98 -0.97
CA LEU A 25 5.64 5.15 -0.22
C LEU A 25 4.96 3.81 0.06
N LEU A 26 4.97 2.89 -0.90
CA LEU A 26 4.38 1.56 -0.75
C LEU A 26 5.14 0.72 0.27
N GLU A 27 6.47 0.80 0.30
CA GLU A 27 7.30 0.21 1.35
C GLU A 27 6.92 0.74 2.72
N HIS A 28 6.71 2.05 2.85
CA HIS A 28 6.27 2.65 4.10
C HIS A 28 4.87 2.17 4.53
N ILE A 29 3.92 2.05 3.59
CA ILE A 29 2.59 1.49 3.85
C ILE A 29 2.73 0.02 4.32
N ALA A 30 3.48 -0.79 3.58
CA ALA A 30 3.66 -2.20 3.88
C ALA A 30 4.30 -2.41 5.27
N ASP A 31 5.36 -1.65 5.58
CA ASP A 31 5.98 -1.66 6.90
C ASP A 31 4.98 -1.30 7.99
N ARG A 32 4.19 -0.23 7.84
CA ARG A 32 3.25 0.20 8.90
C ARG A 32 2.11 -0.79 9.12
N LEU A 33 1.58 -1.36 8.04
CA LEU A 33 0.49 -2.34 8.14
C LEU A 33 0.96 -3.69 8.66
N SER A 34 2.22 -4.08 8.41
CA SER A 34 2.74 -5.39 8.82
C SER A 34 2.84 -5.59 10.34
N TRP A 35 2.67 -4.55 11.15
CA TRP A 35 2.63 -4.67 12.62
C TRP A 35 1.44 -3.95 13.25
N THR A 36 0.48 -3.52 12.43
CA THR A 36 -0.74 -2.91 12.94
C THR A 36 -1.58 -3.97 13.67
N ARG A 37 -1.93 -3.70 14.94
CA ARG A 37 -2.73 -4.58 15.78
C ARG A 37 -3.98 -5.06 15.03
N GLY A 38 -4.17 -6.38 14.97
CA GLY A 38 -5.29 -7.07 14.31
C GLY A 38 -5.00 -7.64 12.93
N MET A 39 -3.90 -7.23 12.29
CA MET A 39 -3.33 -7.98 11.16
C MET A 39 -2.27 -8.90 11.77
N SER A 40 -2.57 -10.19 11.96
CA SER A 40 -1.61 -11.17 12.48
C SER A 40 -0.45 -11.39 11.50
N ILE A 41 0.47 -10.43 11.46
CA ILE A 41 1.71 -10.51 10.69
C ILE A 41 2.81 -10.38 11.74
N VAL A 42 3.22 -11.53 12.28
CA VAL A 42 4.26 -11.62 13.31
C VAL A 42 5.62 -11.53 12.60
N ARG A 43 6.04 -10.32 12.24
CA ARG A 43 7.43 -10.04 11.84
C ARG A 43 7.95 -8.82 12.58
N GLY A 44 9.25 -8.81 12.86
CA GLY A 44 9.92 -7.66 13.47
C GLY A 44 9.79 -6.42 12.58
N ARG A 45 9.68 -5.23 13.20
CA ARG A 45 9.65 -3.96 12.48
C ARG A 45 10.92 -3.80 11.63
N GLY A 46 10.76 -3.46 10.34
CA GLY A 46 11.89 -3.27 9.43
C GLY A 46 12.54 -4.55 8.89
N ASP A 47 11.94 -5.72 9.13
CA ASP A 47 12.44 -7.00 8.63
C ASP A 47 11.77 -7.39 7.29
N GLY A 48 12.59 -7.74 6.29
CA GLY A 48 12.16 -8.17 4.95
C GLY A 48 11.94 -7.04 3.92
N SER A 49 12.01 -7.42 2.65
CA SER A 49 11.77 -6.53 1.49
C SER A 49 10.28 -6.25 1.27
N LEU A 50 9.93 -5.32 0.36
CA LEU A 50 8.55 -5.17 -0.13
C LEU A 50 7.95 -6.51 -0.58
N GLY A 51 8.73 -7.32 -1.31
CA GLY A 51 8.30 -8.62 -1.83
C GLY A 51 7.95 -9.60 -0.71
N ASP A 52 8.63 -9.51 0.42
CA ASP A 52 8.39 -10.36 1.59
C ASP A 52 7.17 -9.91 2.40
N ARG A 53 6.98 -8.59 2.55
CA ARG A 53 5.92 -8.00 3.38
C ARG A 53 4.58 -7.92 2.66
N TRP A 54 4.61 -7.60 1.37
CA TRP A 54 3.41 -7.31 0.60
C TRP A 54 2.39 -8.46 0.56
N PRO A 55 2.75 -9.74 0.40
CA PRO A 55 1.75 -10.83 0.38
C PRO A 55 0.88 -10.87 1.62
N SER A 56 1.46 -10.64 2.79
CA SER A 56 0.74 -10.62 4.06
C SER A 56 -0.17 -9.40 4.18
N VAL A 57 0.33 -8.22 3.77
CA VAL A 57 -0.44 -6.97 3.74
C VAL A 57 -1.60 -7.06 2.76
N ALA A 58 -1.36 -7.53 1.54
CA ALA A 58 -2.38 -7.73 0.52
C ALA A 58 -3.47 -8.69 1.03
N ASN A 59 -3.09 -9.82 1.65
CA ASN A 59 -4.04 -10.75 2.23
C ASN A 59 -4.90 -10.12 3.36
N ALA A 60 -4.34 -9.20 4.13
CA ALA A 60 -5.10 -8.46 5.13
C ALA A 60 -6.06 -7.43 4.49
N LEU A 61 -5.61 -6.71 3.46
CA LEU A 61 -6.43 -5.77 2.70
C LEU A 61 -7.62 -6.45 2.00
N ARG A 62 -7.46 -7.70 1.53
CA ARG A 62 -8.54 -8.52 0.94
C ARG A 62 -9.77 -8.66 1.85
N LYS A 63 -9.58 -8.56 3.16
CA LYS A 63 -10.65 -8.67 4.16
C LYS A 63 -11.33 -7.34 4.43
N THR A 64 -11.04 -6.30 3.66
CA THR A 64 -11.50 -4.93 3.89
C THR A 64 -12.01 -4.29 2.60
N ASP A 65 -12.63 -3.12 2.70
CA ASP A 65 -13.03 -2.35 1.51
C ASP A 65 -11.84 -1.88 0.64
N ALA A 66 -10.61 -1.98 1.13
CA ALA A 66 -9.39 -1.65 0.39
C ALA A 66 -8.87 -2.80 -0.52
N ASP A 67 -9.59 -3.93 -0.62
CA ASP A 67 -9.22 -5.09 -1.43
C ASP A 67 -8.90 -4.72 -2.89
N GLU A 68 -9.83 -4.05 -3.57
CA GLU A 68 -9.68 -3.69 -4.99
C GLU A 68 -8.46 -2.79 -5.22
N ILE A 69 -8.16 -1.90 -4.28
CA ILE A 69 -7.00 -1.00 -4.35
C ILE A 69 -5.71 -1.81 -4.16
N GLY A 70 -5.68 -2.71 -3.16
CA GLY A 70 -4.56 -3.61 -2.94
C GLY A 70 -4.29 -4.50 -4.16
N GLU A 71 -5.35 -4.98 -4.83
CA GLU A 71 -5.25 -5.78 -6.04
C GLU A 71 -4.70 -4.95 -7.23
N GLN A 72 -5.17 -3.71 -7.41
CA GLN A 72 -4.64 -2.81 -8.45
C GLN A 72 -3.15 -2.56 -8.28
N VAL A 73 -2.69 -2.34 -7.05
CA VAL A 73 -1.26 -2.20 -6.72
C VAL A 73 -0.51 -3.49 -7.08
N THR A 74 -1.01 -4.64 -6.65
CA THR A 74 -0.36 -5.95 -6.84
C THR A 74 -0.23 -6.34 -8.32
N ARG A 75 -1.26 -6.06 -9.12
CA ARG A 75 -1.29 -6.41 -10.56
C ARG A 75 -0.47 -5.46 -11.43
N SER A 76 -0.01 -4.33 -10.89
CA SER A 76 0.75 -3.33 -11.63
C SER A 76 2.07 -3.90 -12.19
N PRO A 77 2.39 -3.66 -13.48
CA PRO A 77 3.71 -3.97 -14.03
C PRO A 77 4.85 -3.27 -13.27
N VAL A 78 4.59 -2.11 -12.68
CA VAL A 78 5.55 -1.37 -11.85
C VAL A 78 5.84 -2.12 -10.57
N PHE A 79 4.81 -2.61 -9.89
CA PHE A 79 4.97 -3.41 -8.67
C PHE A 79 5.81 -4.65 -8.93
N ARG A 80 5.52 -5.39 -10.01
CA ARG A 80 6.29 -6.59 -10.38
C ARG A 80 7.78 -6.28 -10.58
N LYS A 81 8.12 -5.12 -11.16
CA LYS A 81 9.52 -4.69 -11.32
C LYS A 81 10.17 -4.32 -9.99
N LEU A 82 9.40 -3.77 -9.05
CA LEU A 82 9.91 -3.41 -7.72
C LEU A 82 10.23 -4.64 -6.87
N VAL A 83 9.47 -5.74 -7.02
CA VAL A 83 9.63 -6.94 -6.18
C VAL A 83 10.36 -8.09 -6.86
N ALA A 84 10.58 -8.03 -8.19
CA ALA A 84 11.40 -9.02 -8.87
C ALA A 84 12.85 -8.94 -8.38
N PRO A 85 13.55 -10.09 -8.23
CA PRO A 85 15.00 -10.08 -8.05
C PRO A 85 15.66 -9.26 -9.16
N GLN A 86 16.75 -8.55 -8.86
CA GLN A 86 17.54 -7.82 -9.87
C GLN A 86 18.38 -8.77 -10.75
N ASP A 87 17.82 -9.94 -11.08
CA ASP A 87 18.35 -10.82 -12.11
C ASP A 87 17.46 -10.67 -13.34
N ASP A 88 18.07 -10.80 -14.51
CA ASP A 88 17.53 -10.58 -15.85
C ASP A 88 17.76 -9.14 -16.35
N GLY A 89 18.86 -8.97 -17.09
CA GLY A 89 19.30 -7.75 -17.79
C GLY A 89 18.36 -7.21 -18.87
N GLN A 90 17.05 -7.34 -18.68
CA GLN A 90 16.02 -6.79 -19.55
C GLN A 90 15.43 -5.53 -18.90
N PRO A 91 15.78 -4.32 -19.39
CA PRO A 91 15.09 -3.11 -18.97
C PRO A 91 13.66 -3.19 -19.48
N ARG A 92 12.75 -3.72 -18.67
CA ARG A 92 11.33 -3.53 -18.92
C ARG A 92 11.09 -2.04 -18.68
N SER A 93 10.95 -1.25 -19.74
CA SER A 93 10.53 0.15 -19.62
C SER A 93 9.11 0.20 -19.04
N VAL A 94 8.86 1.14 -18.12
CA VAL A 94 7.50 1.43 -17.61
C VAL A 94 7.00 2.62 -18.43
N SER A 95 5.83 2.50 -19.04
CA SER A 95 5.21 3.66 -19.70
C SER A 95 4.76 4.69 -18.65
N THR A 96 4.75 5.97 -19.01
CA THR A 96 4.21 7.05 -18.16
C THR A 96 2.79 6.76 -17.68
N VAL A 97 1.97 6.10 -18.51
CA VAL A 97 0.60 5.72 -18.15
C VAL A 97 0.59 4.67 -17.04
N GLU A 98 1.39 3.61 -17.16
CA GLU A 98 1.51 2.57 -16.13
C GLU A 98 2.07 3.13 -14.83
N ALA A 99 3.14 3.93 -14.89
CA ALA A 99 3.71 4.60 -13.72
C ALA A 99 2.66 5.46 -13.03
N THR A 100 1.94 6.30 -13.78
CA THR A 100 0.91 7.18 -13.24
C THR A 100 -0.24 6.40 -12.61
N ARG A 101 -0.71 5.33 -13.25
CA ARG A 101 -1.77 4.46 -12.70
C ARG A 101 -1.32 3.83 -11.38
N PHE A 102 -0.09 3.32 -11.34
CA PHE A 102 0.50 2.77 -10.12
C PHE A 102 0.61 3.82 -9.01
N GLY A 103 1.17 5.00 -9.31
CA GLY A 103 1.31 6.08 -8.33
C GLY A 103 -0.03 6.54 -7.76
N LYS A 104 -1.07 6.65 -8.61
CA LYS A 104 -2.43 6.95 -8.14
C LYS A 104 -2.99 5.85 -7.25
N ALA A 105 -2.84 4.58 -7.62
CA ALA A 105 -3.28 3.47 -6.78
C ALA A 105 -2.61 3.47 -5.40
N VAL A 106 -1.31 3.76 -5.33
CA VAL A 106 -0.58 3.88 -4.05
C VAL A 106 -1.07 5.08 -3.22
N LEU A 107 -1.37 6.23 -3.84
CA LEU A 107 -1.96 7.38 -3.13
C LEU A 107 -3.37 7.06 -2.61
N THR A 108 -4.19 6.37 -3.39
CA THR A 108 -5.51 5.93 -2.95
C THR A 108 -5.38 4.97 -1.77
N LEU A 109 -4.44 4.00 -1.84
CA LEU A 109 -4.17 3.08 -0.74
C LEU A 109 -3.74 3.82 0.53
N LEU A 110 -2.88 4.84 0.40
CA LEU A 110 -2.50 5.68 1.53
C LEU A 110 -3.72 6.34 2.18
N GLY A 111 -4.65 6.88 1.37
CA GLY A 111 -5.88 7.49 1.88
C GLY A 111 -6.81 6.51 2.62
N HIS A 112 -6.81 5.24 2.21
CA HIS A 112 -7.57 4.18 2.86
C HIS A 112 -6.90 3.60 4.12
N THR A 113 -5.61 3.86 4.32
CA THR A 113 -4.83 3.24 5.39
C THR A 113 -4.32 4.24 6.43
N ARG A 114 -4.23 5.52 6.08
CA ARG A 114 -3.75 6.59 6.93
C ARG A 114 -4.74 7.75 6.93
N CYS A 115 -5.16 8.17 8.11
CA CYS A 115 -6.10 9.27 8.26
C CYS A 115 -5.43 10.60 7.88
N ALA A 116 -6.08 11.38 7.00
CA ALA A 116 -5.61 12.71 6.63
C ALA A 116 -5.71 13.73 7.78
N GLY A 117 -6.65 13.55 8.71
CA GLY A 117 -6.88 14.47 9.83
C GLY A 117 -5.86 14.31 10.95
N CYS A 118 -5.74 13.10 11.51
CA CYS A 118 -4.82 12.86 12.63
C CYS A 118 -3.46 12.27 12.20
N GLY A 119 -3.28 11.92 10.93
CA GLY A 119 -2.05 11.29 10.44
C GLY A 119 -1.83 9.85 10.92
N GLU A 120 -2.72 9.31 11.75
CA GLU A 120 -2.62 7.96 12.30
C GLU A 120 -3.07 6.91 11.30
N TRP A 121 -2.45 5.74 11.41
CA TRP A 121 -2.88 4.55 10.71
C TRP A 121 -4.11 3.99 11.41
N TRP A 122 -5.05 3.47 10.63
CA TRP A 122 -6.11 2.64 11.18
C TRP A 122 -5.54 1.45 11.96
N SER A 123 -6.19 1.08 13.05
CA SER A 123 -5.88 -0.11 13.84
C SER A 123 -7.15 -0.91 14.06
N ALA A 124 -7.04 -2.22 14.24
CA ALA A 124 -8.22 -3.01 14.58
C ALA A 124 -8.81 -2.48 15.88
N SER A 125 -10.12 -2.25 15.84
CA SER A 125 -10.94 -2.15 17.03
C SER A 125 -10.89 -3.51 17.79
N PRO A 126 -11.38 -3.58 19.05
CA PRO A 126 -11.32 -4.80 19.87
C PRO A 126 -11.81 -6.06 19.13
N PRO A 127 -11.39 -7.27 19.56
CA PRO A 127 -11.77 -8.53 18.93
C PRO A 127 -13.28 -8.61 18.64
N GLY A 128 -13.66 -8.92 17.39
CA GLY A 128 -15.05 -8.98 16.94
C GLY A 128 -15.59 -7.71 16.29
N ALA A 129 -14.81 -6.63 16.21
CA ALA A 129 -15.22 -5.42 15.52
C ALA A 129 -15.21 -5.58 13.99
N SER A 130 -16.31 -5.17 13.35
CA SER A 130 -16.48 -5.14 11.88
C SER A 130 -15.87 -3.91 11.22
N ARG A 131 -15.22 -3.04 12.02
CA ARG A 131 -14.71 -1.74 11.57
C ARG A 131 -13.38 -1.43 12.21
N TRP A 132 -12.50 -0.93 11.37
CA TRP A 132 -11.20 -0.44 11.73
C TRP A 132 -11.25 1.08 11.64
N THR A 133 -10.70 1.77 12.64
CA THR A 133 -10.77 3.22 12.70
C THR A 133 -9.43 3.81 13.09
N CYS A 134 -9.15 5.01 12.61
CA CYS A 134 -8.06 5.80 13.18
C CYS A 134 -8.45 6.36 14.56
N ARG A 135 -7.48 6.91 15.29
CA ARG A 135 -7.68 7.50 16.63
C ARG A 135 -8.76 8.59 16.67
N CYS A 136 -8.85 9.43 15.63
CA CYS A 136 -9.86 10.49 15.54
C CYS A 136 -11.18 10.04 14.90
N ARG A 137 -11.30 8.76 14.52
CA ARG A 137 -12.50 8.15 13.91
C ARG A 137 -12.93 8.73 12.55
N SER A 138 -12.16 9.64 11.96
CA SER A 138 -12.46 10.23 10.65
C SER A 138 -12.16 9.28 9.47
N LEU A 139 -11.24 8.33 9.67
CA LEU A 139 -11.02 7.22 8.75
C LEU A 139 -11.70 5.97 9.33
N VAL A 140 -12.60 5.38 8.55
CA VAL A 140 -13.28 4.13 8.85
C VAL A 140 -13.07 3.21 7.68
N VAL A 141 -12.62 2.00 7.96
CA VAL A 141 -12.50 0.93 6.98
C VAL A 141 -13.33 -0.24 7.43
N ALA A 142 -14.23 -0.69 6.58
CA ALA A 142 -15.11 -1.81 6.87
C ALA A 142 -14.39 -3.13 6.60
N SER A 143 -14.52 -4.08 7.52
CA SER A 143 -14.18 -5.47 7.22
C SER A 143 -15.26 -6.06 6.32
N ARG A 144 -14.86 -6.73 5.24
CA ARG A 144 -15.80 -7.50 4.42
C ARG A 144 -16.24 -8.75 5.22
N PRO A 145 -17.55 -9.05 5.28
CA PRO A 145 -18.00 -10.31 5.83
C PRO A 145 -17.39 -11.44 4.99
N ASN A 146 -16.83 -12.45 5.67
CA ASN A 146 -16.29 -13.63 5.01
C ASN A 146 -17.48 -14.39 4.40
N THR A 147 -17.84 -14.10 3.15
CA THR A 147 -18.77 -14.94 2.39
C THR A 147 -18.03 -16.23 2.11
N ARG A 148 -18.33 -17.23 2.94
CA ARG A 148 -17.81 -18.58 2.89
C ARG A 148 -18.46 -19.35 1.75
#